data_AF-A0A3G3IF06-F1
#
_entry.id   AF-A0A3G3IF06-F1
#
_cell.length_a   1.000
_cell.length_b   1.000
_cell.length_c   1.000
_cell.angle_alpha   90.00
_cell.angle_beta   90.00
_cell.angle_gamma   90.00
#
_symmetry.space_group_name_H-M   'P 1'
#
loop_
_entity.id
_entity.type
_entity.pdbx_description
1 polymer ?
#
loop_
_entity_poly.entity_id
_entity_poly.type
_entity_poly.pdbx_seq_one_letter_code
_entity_poly.pdbx_strand_id
1 'polypeptide(L)'
;MMNKCCRCGYEWAPRSKEPLRCPSCKSTRWNKEAIKDKCLRCGAEWVQRGSESPKYCPICHSSMWNSEKVTYTCPKCGLTRTLRSNSRIGLCPVCDRYVDSRPKTQFDDFRPKEAGVSDIVRIWTDGEGLTLVYVDNGRGMTYLYAEGDLVGSINFSSWCRNNKLSMEYVLRNYQEDSLSEKLSKLAMSMLSDDEAPSDRISIIAELRGITEEQAIIVSMHDDGMEPLPISLKLGIPFSTVMDTLNNIPPISGKGIRSDIGKDAKPDMGHRDILGDEKV
;
A
#
# COMPACT_ATOMS: atom_id res chain seq x y z
N MET A 1 60.31 -15.92 23.85
CA MET A 1 58.99 -15.28 23.66
C MET A 1 58.60 -15.49 22.20
N MET A 2 57.46 -16.14 21.92
CA MET A 2 56.99 -16.41 20.55
C MET A 2 56.07 -15.27 20.12
N ASN A 3 56.20 -14.79 18.89
CA ASN A 3 55.25 -13.83 18.32
C ASN A 3 54.06 -14.57 17.72
N LYS A 4 52.85 -14.03 17.90
CA LYS A 4 51.62 -14.53 17.29
C LYS A 4 50.94 -13.43 16.51
N CYS A 5 50.50 -13.72 15.29
CA CYS A 5 49.77 -12.77 14.47
C CYS A 5 48.29 -12.73 14.86
N CYS A 6 47.79 -11.60 15.35
CA CYS A 6 46.38 -11.35 15.65
C CYS A 6 45.46 -11.36 14.40
N ARG A 7 46.02 -11.46 13.19
CA ARG A 7 45.26 -11.45 11.92
C ARG A 7 45.08 -12.84 11.31
N CYS A 8 46.15 -13.64 11.30
CA CYS A 8 46.14 -14.98 10.68
C CYS A 8 46.41 -16.11 11.67
N GLY A 9 46.69 -15.81 12.94
CA GLY A 9 46.99 -16.79 13.97
C GLY A 9 48.40 -17.39 13.92
N TYR A 10 49.19 -17.12 12.87
CA TYR A 10 50.53 -17.68 12.69
C TYR A 10 51.47 -17.33 13.85
N GLU A 11 52.23 -18.31 14.34
CA GLU A 11 53.19 -18.18 15.43
C GLU A 11 54.62 -18.34 14.91
N TRP A 12 55.56 -17.52 15.40
CA TRP A 12 56.96 -17.60 15.00
C TRP A 12 57.93 -17.12 16.08
N ALA A 13 59.13 -17.71 16.09
CA ALA A 13 60.24 -17.22 16.89
C ALA A 13 60.78 -15.89 16.31
N PRO A 14 60.94 -14.83 17.12
CA PRO A 14 61.49 -13.56 16.66
C PRO A 14 62.93 -13.71 16.17
N ARG A 15 63.22 -13.21 14.96
CA ARG A 15 64.61 -13.01 14.47
C ARG A 15 65.16 -11.62 14.79
N SER A 16 64.29 -10.69 15.20
CA SER A 16 64.59 -9.33 15.64
C SER A 16 63.69 -8.98 16.85
N LYS A 17 64.08 -7.96 17.63
CA LYS A 17 63.29 -7.50 18.80
C LYS A 17 61.86 -7.12 18.43
N GLU A 18 61.66 -6.43 17.30
CA GLU A 18 60.33 -6.05 16.79
C GLU A 18 60.22 -6.34 15.30
N PRO A 19 59.48 -7.38 14.87
CA PRO A 19 59.26 -7.61 13.46
C PRO A 19 58.26 -6.60 12.88
N LEU A 20 58.61 -5.99 11.75
CA LEU A 20 57.76 -5.01 11.05
C LEU A 20 56.50 -5.64 10.42
N ARG A 21 56.54 -6.92 10.06
CA ARG A 21 55.45 -7.62 9.35
C ARG A 21 55.32 -9.08 9.79
N CYS A 22 54.10 -9.61 9.73
CA CYS A 22 53.86 -11.05 9.84
C CYS A 22 54.55 -11.81 8.69
N PRO A 23 55.34 -12.87 8.96
CA PRO A 23 55.97 -13.65 7.90
C PRO A 23 54.99 -14.34 6.94
N SER A 24 53.83 -14.77 7.44
CA SER A 24 52.79 -15.46 6.67
C SER A 24 51.90 -14.47 5.90
N CYS A 25 51.11 -13.64 6.57
CA CYS A 25 50.13 -12.75 5.91
C CYS A 25 50.69 -11.37 5.51
N LYS A 26 51.98 -11.10 5.75
CA LYS A 26 52.67 -9.82 5.47
C LYS A 26 52.06 -8.57 6.12
N SER A 27 51.09 -8.73 7.03
CA SER A 27 50.46 -7.62 7.75
C SER A 27 51.46 -6.87 8.61
N THR A 28 51.48 -5.54 8.47
CA THR A 28 52.25 -4.62 9.33
C THR A 28 51.59 -4.40 10.70
N ARG A 29 50.35 -4.88 10.90
CA ARG A 29 49.56 -4.73 12.13
C ARG A 29 49.32 -6.08 12.80
N TRP A 30 50.33 -6.95 12.75
CA TRP A 30 50.23 -8.33 13.21
C TRP A 30 50.08 -8.46 14.73
N ASN A 31 50.56 -7.48 15.49
CA ASN A 31 50.52 -7.42 16.96
C ASN A 31 49.34 -6.60 17.51
N LYS A 32 48.47 -6.07 16.63
CA LYS A 32 47.30 -5.28 17.03
C LYS A 32 46.04 -6.13 16.90
N GLU A 33 45.16 -6.05 17.89
CA GLU A 33 43.88 -6.74 17.88
C GLU A 33 43.08 -6.45 16.60
N ALA A 34 42.36 -7.46 16.14
CA ALA A 34 41.53 -7.37 14.95
C ALA A 34 40.17 -6.79 15.34
N ILE A 35 39.90 -5.56 14.94
CA ILE A 35 38.56 -4.96 15.06
C ILE A 35 37.66 -5.59 14.00
N LYS A 36 36.56 -6.20 14.44
CA LYS A 36 35.55 -6.82 13.57
C LYS A 36 34.30 -5.94 13.57
N ASP A 37 33.83 -5.61 12.37
CA ASP A 37 32.58 -4.90 12.16
C ASP A 37 31.53 -5.81 11.52
N LYS A 38 30.27 -5.47 11.72
CA LYS A 38 29.13 -6.08 11.07
C LYS A 38 28.22 -5.02 10.47
N CYS A 39 27.78 -5.22 9.23
CA CYS A 39 26.79 -4.37 8.61
C CYS A 39 25.38 -4.73 9.09
N LEU A 40 24.69 -3.81 9.76
CA LEU A 40 23.29 -3.92 10.18
C LEU A 40 22.29 -3.82 9.00
N ARG A 41 22.78 -3.64 7.76
CA ARG A 41 21.95 -3.58 6.54
C ARG A 41 21.93 -4.90 5.78
N CYS A 42 23.12 -5.41 5.42
CA CYS A 42 23.29 -6.64 4.65
C CYS A 42 23.77 -7.85 5.48
N GLY A 43 24.16 -7.65 6.74
CA GLY A 43 24.63 -8.73 7.62
C GLY A 43 26.10 -9.11 7.44
N ALA A 44 26.81 -8.56 6.45
CA ALA A 44 28.21 -8.89 6.20
C ALA A 44 29.13 -8.52 7.37
N GLU A 45 30.14 -9.34 7.62
CA GLU A 45 31.15 -9.16 8.66
C GLU A 45 32.53 -8.97 8.03
N TRP A 46 33.34 -8.06 8.55
CA TRP A 46 34.71 -7.85 8.06
C TRP A 46 35.68 -7.45 9.17
N VAL A 47 36.96 -7.64 8.91
CA VAL A 47 38.04 -7.17 9.77
C VAL A 47 38.53 -5.82 9.24
N GLN A 48 38.56 -4.79 10.10
CA GLN A 48 39.03 -3.46 9.71
C GLN A 48 40.51 -3.48 9.31
N ARG A 49 40.81 -2.77 8.21
CA ARG A 49 42.19 -2.54 7.73
C ARG A 49 42.86 -1.36 8.44
N GLY A 50 42.08 -0.32 8.77
CA GLY A 50 42.51 0.93 9.41
C GLY A 50 42.22 0.98 10.91
N SER A 51 42.52 2.11 11.54
CA SER A 51 42.04 2.46 12.89
C SER A 51 40.64 3.07 12.87
N GLU A 52 40.23 3.60 11.72
CA GLU A 52 38.92 4.22 11.53
C GLU A 52 37.97 3.24 10.85
N SER A 53 36.72 3.26 11.31
CA SER A 53 35.62 2.52 10.71
C SER A 53 35.30 3.06 9.31
N PRO A 54 34.92 2.19 8.35
CA PRO A 54 34.68 2.65 6.99
C PRO A 54 33.44 3.56 6.91
N LYS A 55 33.47 4.55 6.01
CA LYS A 55 32.31 5.43 5.75
C LYS A 55 31.13 4.67 5.11
N TYR A 56 31.41 3.60 4.38
CA TYR A 56 30.42 2.77 3.69
C TYR A 56 30.68 1.29 3.96
N CYS A 57 29.63 0.47 3.92
CA CYS A 57 29.81 -0.98 3.93
C CYS A 57 30.64 -1.42 2.73
N PRO A 58 31.70 -2.25 2.90
CA PRO A 58 32.52 -2.72 1.78
C PRO A 58 31.80 -3.70 0.85
N ILE A 59 30.65 -4.23 1.25
CA ILE A 59 29.87 -5.20 0.47
C ILE A 59 28.64 -4.55 -0.17
N CYS A 60 27.79 -3.88 0.62
CA CYS A 60 26.55 -3.29 0.09
C CYS A 60 26.62 -1.78 -0.14
N HIS A 61 27.78 -1.15 0.10
CA HIS A 61 28.02 0.29 -0.08
C HIS A 61 27.08 1.23 0.70
N SER A 62 26.32 0.72 1.68
CA SER A 62 25.45 1.54 2.52
C SER A 62 26.27 2.48 3.40
N SER A 63 25.90 3.76 3.43
CA SER A 63 26.45 4.78 4.35
C SER A 63 25.92 4.65 5.79
N MET A 64 24.86 3.86 6.00
CA MET A 64 24.24 3.63 7.32
C MET A 64 24.42 2.18 7.76
N TRP A 65 25.58 1.60 7.46
CA TRP A 65 25.88 0.20 7.71
C TRP A 65 25.96 -0.13 9.21
N ASN A 66 26.28 0.85 10.04
CA ASN A 66 26.42 0.76 11.49
C ASN A 66 25.18 1.28 12.25
N SER A 67 24.06 1.49 11.57
CA SER A 67 22.80 1.92 12.21
C SER A 67 21.72 0.90 11.95
N GLU A 68 20.94 0.58 12.99
CA GLU A 68 19.82 -0.35 12.88
C GLU A 68 18.79 0.11 11.83
N LYS A 69 18.10 -0.88 11.28
CA LYS A 69 16.98 -0.62 10.39
C LYS A 69 15.81 -0.11 11.22
N VAL A 70 15.38 1.12 10.95
CA VAL A 70 14.15 1.64 11.56
C VAL A 70 12.97 0.92 10.93
N THR A 71 12.14 0.31 11.76
CA THR A 71 10.85 -0.26 11.35
C THR A 71 9.74 0.74 11.61
N TYR A 72 8.78 0.79 10.71
CA TYR A 72 7.55 1.55 10.87
C TYR A 72 6.37 0.59 10.81
N THR A 73 5.55 0.62 11.85
CA THR A 73 4.25 -0.06 11.87
C THR A 73 3.18 0.97 11.59
N CYS A 74 2.39 0.73 10.54
CA CYS A 74 1.29 1.61 10.20
C CYS A 74 0.22 1.56 11.30
N PRO A 75 -0.17 2.71 11.90
CA PRO A 75 -1.25 2.74 12.89
C PRO A 75 -2.62 2.48 12.26
N LYS A 76 -2.78 2.62 10.93
CA LYS A 76 -4.05 2.44 10.21
C LYS A 76 -4.35 0.97 9.88
N CYS A 77 -3.35 0.20 9.45
CA CYS A 77 -3.54 -1.18 8.97
C CYS A 77 -2.64 -2.22 9.66
N GLY A 78 -1.80 -1.80 10.61
CA GLY A 78 -0.86 -2.69 11.30
C GLY A 78 0.31 -3.18 10.45
N LEU A 79 0.38 -2.84 9.15
CA LEU A 79 1.48 -3.27 8.29
C LEU A 79 2.83 -2.73 8.79
N THR A 80 3.74 -3.63 9.14
CA THR A 80 5.11 -3.29 9.53
C THR A 80 6.05 -3.38 8.32
N ARG A 81 6.86 -2.34 8.12
CA ARG A 81 7.90 -2.33 7.09
C ARG A 81 9.21 -1.76 7.60
N THR A 82 10.30 -2.21 7.00
CA THR A 82 11.62 -1.61 7.18
C THR A 82 11.73 -0.33 6.35
N LEU A 83 12.01 0.81 7.00
CA LEU A 83 12.25 2.08 6.32
C LEU A 83 13.62 2.10 5.65
N ARG A 84 13.72 2.79 4.51
CA ARG A 84 15.03 3.13 3.93
C ARG A 84 15.65 4.26 4.76
N SER A 85 16.98 4.37 4.68
CA SER A 85 17.81 5.34 5.40
C SER A 85 17.32 6.80 5.33
N ASN A 86 16.71 7.20 4.20
CA ASN A 86 16.21 8.55 3.97
C ASN A 86 14.68 8.60 3.86
N SER A 87 13.96 7.54 4.22
CA SER A 87 12.51 7.57 4.23
C SER A 87 12.06 8.47 5.38
N ARG A 88 11.42 9.60 5.04
CA ARG A 88 10.70 10.41 6.03
C ARG A 88 9.68 9.50 6.72
N ILE A 89 9.60 9.58 8.04
CA ILE A 89 8.60 8.86 8.83
C ILE A 89 7.23 9.24 8.28
N GLY A 90 6.35 8.25 8.09
CA GLY A 90 4.91 8.52 8.16
C GLY A 90 4.10 8.55 6.87
N LEU A 91 4.31 7.62 5.92
CA LEU A 91 3.26 7.28 4.95
C LEU A 91 3.24 5.77 4.67
N CYS A 92 2.12 5.12 4.98
CA CYS A 92 1.85 3.73 4.63
C CYS A 92 1.66 3.60 3.10
N PRO A 93 2.36 2.68 2.42
CA PRO A 93 2.26 2.53 0.96
C PRO A 93 0.89 1.98 0.50
N VAL A 94 0.08 1.51 1.45
CA VAL A 94 -1.29 1.03 1.24
C VAL A 94 -2.27 2.12 1.65
N CYS A 95 -2.23 2.58 2.90
CA CYS A 95 -3.21 3.52 3.43
C CYS A 95 -3.00 4.98 2.98
N ASP A 96 -1.76 5.35 2.65
CA ASP A 96 -1.37 6.72 2.29
C ASP A 96 -0.92 6.83 0.83
N ARG A 97 -1.21 5.81 0.01
CA ARG A 97 -0.86 5.76 -1.42
C ARG A 97 -1.31 7.02 -2.18
N TYR A 98 -2.40 7.65 -1.74
CA TYR A 98 -2.98 8.84 -2.36
C TYR A 98 -2.31 10.17 -1.95
N VAL A 99 -1.59 10.21 -0.84
CA VAL A 99 -0.95 11.43 -0.32
C VAL A 99 0.33 11.76 -1.09
N ASP A 100 1.01 10.74 -1.64
CA ASP A 100 2.29 10.89 -2.35
C ASP A 100 2.11 11.25 -3.85
N SER A 101 0.96 10.94 -4.44
CA SER A 101 0.71 11.07 -5.89
C SER A 101 0.07 12.41 -6.31
N ARG A 102 -0.16 13.36 -5.39
CA ARG A 102 -0.65 14.69 -5.77
C ARG A 102 0.51 15.61 -6.18
N PRO A 103 0.39 16.34 -7.30
CA PRO A 103 1.27 17.47 -7.56
C PRO A 103 1.17 18.45 -6.39
N LYS A 104 2.29 18.76 -5.73
CA LYS A 104 2.35 19.82 -4.73
C LYS A 104 2.19 21.16 -5.43
N THR A 105 0.96 21.60 -5.62
CA THR A 105 0.71 22.98 -6.03
C THR A 105 0.99 23.91 -4.86
N GLN A 106 1.52 25.09 -5.16
CA GLN A 106 2.08 26.06 -4.22
C GLN A 106 1.01 26.77 -3.34
N PHE A 107 -0.22 26.25 -3.37
CA PHE A 107 -1.43 26.77 -2.74
C PHE A 107 -2.19 25.64 -2.01
N ASP A 108 -1.46 24.80 -1.29
CA ASP A 108 -2.09 23.80 -0.42
C ASP A 108 -2.35 24.45 0.95
N ASP A 109 -3.50 25.11 1.08
CA ASP A 109 -4.07 25.54 2.38
C ASP A 109 -4.63 24.34 3.18
N PHE A 110 -4.45 23.11 2.69
CA PHE A 110 -4.82 21.92 3.42
C PHE A 110 -3.87 21.69 4.59
N ARG A 111 -4.40 21.87 5.82
CA ARG A 111 -3.80 21.33 7.04
C ARG A 111 -3.41 19.87 6.78
N PRO A 112 -2.21 19.41 7.19
CA PRO A 112 -1.89 17.99 7.15
C PRO A 112 -3.02 17.24 7.86
N LYS A 113 -3.83 16.47 7.13
CA LYS A 113 -4.96 15.71 7.69
C LYS A 113 -4.40 14.85 8.81
N GLU A 114 -4.68 15.23 10.05
CA GLU A 114 -4.37 14.42 11.22
C GLU A 114 -5.06 13.06 11.02
N ALA A 115 -4.30 11.97 11.23
CA ALA A 115 -4.81 10.64 10.98
C ALA A 115 -5.93 10.32 11.99
N GLY A 116 -7.16 10.18 11.48
CA GLY A 116 -8.37 9.83 12.22
C GLY A 116 -9.59 9.89 11.31
N VAL A 117 -10.73 9.39 11.77
CA VAL A 117 -12.02 9.80 11.19
C VAL A 117 -12.19 11.25 11.61
N SER A 118 -11.90 12.20 10.71
CA SER A 118 -12.01 13.61 11.07
C SER A 118 -13.47 13.98 11.29
N ASP A 119 -14.37 13.42 10.47
CA ASP A 119 -15.82 13.62 10.57
C ASP A 119 -16.59 12.38 10.08
N ILE A 120 -17.61 11.98 10.84
CA ILE A 120 -18.68 11.08 10.39
C ILE A 120 -19.90 11.97 10.14
N VAL A 121 -20.34 12.05 8.89
CA VAL A 121 -21.44 12.94 8.51
C VAL A 121 -22.58 12.10 7.96
N ARG A 122 -23.73 12.14 8.63
CA ARG A 122 -24.98 11.61 8.09
C ARG A 122 -25.51 12.56 7.03
N ILE A 123 -25.27 12.23 5.77
CA ILE A 123 -25.59 13.11 4.64
C ILE A 123 -27.03 12.96 4.14
N TRP A 124 -27.71 11.85 4.47
CA TRP A 124 -29.10 11.64 4.09
C TRP A 124 -29.75 10.52 4.91
N THR A 125 -31.07 10.59 5.07
CA THR A 125 -31.92 9.52 5.63
C THR A 125 -33.33 9.63 5.04
N ASP A 126 -34.03 8.51 4.92
CA ASP A 126 -35.45 8.47 4.55
C ASP A 126 -36.39 8.65 5.75
N GLY A 127 -35.87 8.56 6.98
CA GLY A 127 -36.66 8.57 8.21
C GLY A 127 -37.31 7.23 8.58
N GLU A 128 -37.20 6.22 7.72
CA GLU A 128 -37.79 4.89 7.92
C GLU A 128 -36.73 3.82 8.28
N GLY A 129 -35.45 4.20 8.30
CA GLY A 129 -34.36 3.34 8.77
C GLY A 129 -33.18 3.29 7.82
N LEU A 130 -33.30 3.89 6.63
CA LEU A 130 -32.21 4.01 5.68
C LEU A 130 -31.38 5.25 5.97
N THR A 131 -30.06 5.09 5.98
CA THR A 131 -29.14 6.18 6.31
C THR A 131 -27.87 6.12 5.47
N LEU A 132 -27.55 7.22 4.77
CA LEU A 132 -26.28 7.42 4.10
C LEU A 132 -25.31 8.17 5.01
N VAL A 133 -24.15 7.58 5.25
CA VAL A 133 -23.10 8.12 6.12
C VAL A 133 -21.80 8.27 5.34
N TYR A 134 -21.32 9.50 5.21
CA TYR A 134 -20.00 9.81 4.71
C TYR A 134 -18.97 9.75 5.84
N VAL A 135 -17.82 9.13 5.59
CA VAL A 135 -16.72 9.04 6.57
C VAL A 135 -15.48 9.67 5.97
N ASP A 136 -15.02 10.79 6.54
CA ASP A 136 -13.74 11.39 6.15
C ASP A 136 -12.58 10.70 6.87
N ASN A 137 -12.10 9.62 6.26
CA ASN A 137 -10.85 8.95 6.62
C ASN A 137 -9.79 9.09 5.52
N GLY A 138 -9.98 10.05 4.60
CA GLY A 138 -9.14 10.24 3.42
C GLY A 138 -9.41 9.27 2.26
N ARG A 139 -10.33 8.30 2.39
CA ARG A 139 -10.74 7.40 1.29
C ARG A 139 -11.94 7.91 0.50
N GLY A 140 -12.72 8.82 1.07
CA GLY A 140 -13.88 9.42 0.41
C GLY A 140 -15.01 8.43 0.18
N MET A 141 -15.27 7.56 1.17
CA MET A 141 -16.30 6.52 1.10
C MET A 141 -17.58 6.98 1.79
N THR A 142 -18.71 6.58 1.21
CA THR A 142 -20.04 6.69 1.83
C THR A 142 -20.61 5.29 2.00
N TYR A 143 -21.30 5.08 3.12
CA TYR A 143 -21.88 3.81 3.53
C TYR A 143 -23.39 3.96 3.64
N LEU A 144 -24.12 2.96 3.16
CA LEU A 144 -25.55 2.86 3.34
C LEU A 144 -25.85 1.86 4.45
N TYR A 145 -26.63 2.30 5.42
CA TYR A 145 -27.19 1.45 6.47
C TYR A 145 -28.70 1.32 6.29
N ALA A 146 -29.23 0.11 6.50
CA ALA A 146 -30.66 -0.15 6.62
C ALA A 146 -30.90 -0.78 7.99
N GLU A 147 -31.76 -0.16 8.80
CA GLU A 147 -32.07 -0.62 10.18
C GLU A 147 -30.84 -0.80 11.09
N GLY A 148 -29.73 -0.13 10.76
CA GLY A 148 -28.45 -0.21 11.49
C GLY A 148 -27.45 -1.20 10.91
N ASP A 149 -27.84 -2.03 9.95
CA ASP A 149 -26.96 -2.97 9.25
C ASP A 149 -26.37 -2.34 8.00
N LEU A 150 -25.08 -2.63 7.74
CA LEU A 150 -24.37 -2.09 6.58
C LEU A 150 -24.81 -2.84 5.31
N VAL A 151 -25.47 -2.13 4.39
CA VAL A 151 -25.99 -2.71 3.15
C VAL A 151 -25.08 -2.41 1.96
N GLY A 152 -24.39 -1.27 1.94
CA GLY A 152 -23.56 -0.94 0.79
C GLY A 152 -22.49 0.11 1.08
N SER A 153 -21.52 0.19 0.18
CA SER A 153 -20.51 1.25 0.21
C SER A 153 -20.22 1.76 -1.20
N ILE A 154 -19.93 3.04 -1.33
CA ILE A 154 -19.59 3.65 -2.61
C ILE A 154 -18.44 4.64 -2.46
N ASN A 155 -17.62 4.75 -3.51
CA ASN A 155 -16.67 5.84 -3.65
C ASN A 155 -17.41 7.15 -3.93
N PHE A 156 -17.65 7.92 -2.87
CA PHE A 156 -18.44 9.14 -2.92
C PHE A 156 -17.80 10.22 -3.79
N SER A 157 -16.46 10.28 -3.82
CA SER A 157 -15.74 11.21 -4.69
C SER A 157 -16.02 10.97 -6.17
N SER A 158 -16.15 9.71 -6.56
CA SER A 158 -16.47 9.30 -7.94
C SER A 158 -17.93 9.59 -8.27
N TRP A 159 -18.85 9.31 -7.34
CA TRP A 159 -20.26 9.65 -7.50
C TRP A 159 -20.47 11.17 -7.65
N CYS A 160 -19.84 11.99 -6.80
CA CYS A 160 -19.90 13.45 -6.89
C CYS A 160 -19.42 13.95 -8.26
N ARG A 161 -18.28 13.43 -8.74
CA ARG A 161 -17.74 13.78 -10.06
C ARG A 161 -18.70 13.43 -11.19
N ASN A 162 -19.28 12.23 -11.17
CA ASN A 162 -20.24 11.79 -12.18
C ASN A 162 -21.53 12.63 -12.17
N ASN A 163 -21.89 13.18 -11.01
CA ASN A 163 -23.03 14.09 -10.85
C ASN A 163 -22.67 15.58 -11.00
N LYS A 164 -21.43 15.90 -11.41
CA LYS A 164 -20.91 17.27 -11.56
C LYS A 164 -21.01 18.11 -10.28
N LEU A 165 -20.81 17.48 -9.12
CA LEU A 165 -20.81 18.10 -7.80
C LEU A 165 -19.40 18.06 -7.20
N SER A 166 -19.04 19.09 -6.43
CA SER A 166 -17.86 19.02 -5.56
C SER A 166 -18.23 18.37 -4.23
N MET A 167 -17.34 17.55 -3.68
CA MET A 167 -17.55 16.91 -2.38
C MET A 167 -17.78 17.95 -1.28
N GLU A 168 -17.01 19.03 -1.31
CA GLU A 168 -17.16 20.14 -0.36
C GLU A 168 -18.55 20.80 -0.44
N TYR A 169 -19.09 21.00 -1.64
CA TYR A 169 -20.44 21.54 -1.80
C TYR A 169 -21.48 20.60 -1.20
N VAL A 170 -21.39 19.29 -1.45
CA VAL A 170 -22.37 18.34 -0.90
C VAL A 170 -22.28 18.28 0.62
N LEU A 171 -21.08 18.21 1.20
CA LEU A 171 -20.90 18.12 2.66
C LEU A 171 -21.33 19.39 3.41
N ARG A 172 -21.33 20.56 2.75
CA ARG A 172 -21.81 21.80 3.35
C ARG A 172 -23.32 22.01 3.19
N ASN A 173 -23.92 21.42 2.16
CA ASN A 173 -25.29 21.75 1.73
C ASN A 173 -26.21 20.52 1.65
N TYR A 174 -25.84 19.36 2.20
CA TYR A 174 -26.62 18.11 2.13
C TYR A 174 -28.06 18.22 2.68
N GLN A 175 -28.37 19.25 3.45
CA GLN A 175 -29.71 19.56 3.96
C GLN A 175 -30.63 20.19 2.89
N GLU A 176 -30.10 20.60 1.73
CA GLU A 176 -30.90 21.16 0.63
C GLU A 176 -31.75 20.06 -0.03
N ASP A 177 -33.04 20.37 -0.28
CA ASP A 177 -33.98 19.45 -0.93
C ASP A 177 -33.47 18.92 -2.29
N SER A 178 -32.79 19.78 -3.06
CA SER A 178 -32.23 19.42 -4.37
C SER A 178 -31.13 18.36 -4.30
N LEU A 179 -30.39 18.31 -3.18
CA LEU A 179 -29.38 17.30 -2.91
C LEU A 179 -30.01 16.05 -2.30
N SER A 180 -31.04 16.21 -1.46
CA SER A 180 -31.79 15.10 -0.87
C SER A 180 -32.34 14.15 -1.94
N GLU A 181 -32.92 14.68 -3.03
CA GLU A 181 -33.42 13.84 -4.13
C GLU A 181 -32.29 13.03 -4.80
N LYS A 182 -31.12 13.63 -5.00
CA LYS A 182 -29.96 12.95 -5.59
C LYS A 182 -29.39 11.88 -4.66
N LEU A 183 -29.33 12.17 -3.36
CA LEU A 183 -28.83 11.25 -2.34
C LEU A 183 -29.80 10.09 -2.11
N SER A 184 -31.10 10.33 -2.18
CA SER A 184 -32.12 9.28 -2.18
C SER A 184 -31.94 8.34 -3.38
N LYS A 185 -31.77 8.87 -4.60
CA LYS A 185 -31.48 8.04 -5.79
C LYS A 185 -30.19 7.22 -5.63
N LEU A 186 -29.15 7.81 -5.02
CA LEU A 186 -27.94 7.07 -4.68
C LEU A 186 -28.21 5.94 -3.69
N ALA A 187 -28.92 6.21 -2.58
CA ALA A 187 -29.24 5.21 -1.58
C ALA A 187 -30.01 4.03 -2.21
N MET A 188 -31.03 4.32 -3.02
CA MET A 188 -31.81 3.30 -3.71
C MET A 188 -30.97 2.49 -4.70
N SER A 189 -30.01 3.12 -5.39
CA SER A 189 -29.08 2.39 -6.27
C SER A 189 -28.09 1.49 -5.52
N MET A 190 -27.90 1.70 -4.21
CA MET A 190 -27.07 0.85 -3.36
C MET A 190 -27.89 -0.26 -2.69
N LEU A 191 -29.23 -0.13 -2.67
CA LEU A 191 -30.17 -1.16 -2.23
C LEU A 191 -30.55 -2.14 -3.33
N SER A 192 -30.35 -1.81 -4.60
CA SER A 192 -30.70 -2.73 -5.67
C SER A 192 -29.90 -4.00 -5.49
N ASP A 193 -30.58 -5.02 -4.98
CA ASP A 193 -30.14 -6.38 -4.87
C ASP A 193 -29.86 -6.90 -6.28
N ASP A 194 -28.69 -6.61 -6.80
CA ASP A 194 -28.00 -7.70 -7.47
C ASP A 194 -27.49 -8.58 -6.32
N GLU A 195 -28.37 -9.44 -5.77
CA GLU A 195 -27.90 -10.77 -5.37
C GLU A 195 -27.08 -11.22 -6.57
N ALA A 196 -25.75 -11.22 -6.43
CA ALA A 196 -24.87 -11.60 -7.52
C ALA A 196 -25.46 -12.90 -8.07
N PRO A 197 -25.89 -12.94 -9.36
CA PRO A 197 -26.67 -14.07 -9.86
C PRO A 197 -25.97 -15.34 -9.40
N SER A 198 -26.67 -16.31 -8.82
CA SER A 198 -26.04 -17.54 -8.33
C SER A 198 -25.08 -18.13 -9.37
N ASP A 199 -25.42 -17.95 -10.66
CA ASP A 199 -24.59 -18.21 -11.82
C ASP A 199 -23.25 -17.43 -11.83
N ARG A 200 -23.24 -16.11 -11.55
CA ARG A 200 -22.03 -15.28 -11.43
C ARG A 200 -21.12 -15.80 -10.32
N ILE A 201 -21.65 -16.12 -9.14
CA ILE A 201 -20.87 -16.64 -8.02
C ILE A 201 -20.27 -18.01 -8.39
N SER A 202 -21.07 -18.88 -8.98
CA SER A 202 -20.65 -20.20 -9.44
C SER A 202 -19.53 -20.10 -10.49
N ILE A 203 -19.67 -19.18 -11.46
CA ILE A 203 -18.66 -18.93 -12.49
C ILE A 203 -17.35 -18.42 -11.87
N ILE A 204 -17.40 -17.48 -10.92
CA ILE A 204 -16.21 -16.96 -10.24
C ILE A 204 -15.52 -18.08 -9.46
N ALA A 205 -16.28 -18.90 -8.74
CA ALA A 205 -15.79 -20.04 -7.98
C ALA A 205 -15.07 -21.05 -8.88
N GLU A 206 -15.69 -21.43 -10.00
CA GLU A 206 -15.12 -22.38 -10.96
C GLU A 206 -13.87 -21.83 -11.65
N LEU A 207 -13.91 -20.60 -12.16
CA LEU A 207 -12.80 -19.99 -12.90
C LEU A 207 -11.54 -19.82 -12.05
N ARG A 208 -11.72 -19.59 -10.74
CA ARG A 208 -10.61 -19.35 -9.81
C ARG A 208 -10.29 -20.57 -8.95
N GLY A 209 -11.09 -21.63 -9.00
CA GLY A 209 -10.95 -22.81 -8.14
C GLY A 209 -11.08 -22.48 -6.65
N ILE A 210 -12.03 -21.62 -6.29
CA ILE A 210 -12.30 -21.18 -4.93
C ILE A 210 -13.70 -21.62 -4.49
N THR A 211 -13.99 -21.53 -3.19
CA THR A 211 -15.34 -21.83 -2.66
C THR A 211 -16.34 -20.74 -3.04
N GLU A 212 -17.64 -21.05 -3.03
CA GLU A 212 -18.70 -20.05 -3.26
C GLU A 212 -18.65 -18.92 -2.23
N GLU A 213 -18.37 -19.23 -0.96
CA GLU A 213 -18.18 -18.24 0.11
C GLU A 213 -17.06 -17.25 -0.22
N GLN A 214 -15.94 -17.74 -0.73
CA GLN A 214 -14.84 -16.89 -1.19
C GLN A 214 -15.21 -16.11 -2.46
N ALA A 215 -15.97 -16.71 -3.37
CA ALA A 215 -16.43 -16.06 -4.59
C ALA A 215 -17.39 -14.90 -4.29
N ILE A 216 -18.23 -15.00 -3.25
CA ILE A 216 -19.06 -13.88 -2.76
C ILE A 216 -18.19 -12.72 -2.32
N ILE A 217 -17.16 -12.97 -1.51
CA ILE A 217 -16.20 -11.95 -1.06
C ILE A 217 -15.53 -11.27 -2.25
N VAL A 218 -15.07 -12.06 -3.23
CA VAL A 218 -14.42 -11.55 -4.45
C VAL A 218 -15.39 -10.72 -5.28
N SER A 219 -16.63 -11.18 -5.47
CA SER A 219 -17.65 -10.45 -6.23
C SER A 219 -17.94 -9.09 -5.59
N MET A 220 -18.19 -9.06 -4.28
CA MET A 220 -18.44 -7.80 -3.55
C MET A 220 -17.26 -6.83 -3.65
N HIS A 221 -16.04 -7.34 -3.60
CA HIS A 221 -14.84 -6.53 -3.76
C HIS A 221 -14.68 -6.00 -5.20
N ASP A 222 -14.97 -6.82 -6.21
CA ASP A 222 -14.95 -6.41 -7.62
C ASP A 222 -16.03 -5.36 -7.93
N ASP A 223 -17.16 -5.41 -7.21
CA ASP A 223 -18.22 -4.39 -7.24
C ASP A 223 -17.83 -3.10 -6.46
N GLY A 224 -16.64 -3.08 -5.85
CA GLY A 224 -16.03 -1.90 -5.25
C GLY A 224 -16.21 -1.77 -3.73
N MET A 225 -16.74 -2.78 -3.04
CA MET A 225 -16.77 -2.77 -1.56
C MET A 225 -15.39 -3.01 -0.97
N GLU A 226 -15.05 -2.23 0.06
CA GLU A 226 -13.79 -2.43 0.79
C GLU A 226 -13.86 -3.64 1.74
N PRO A 227 -12.71 -4.24 2.14
CA PRO A 227 -12.69 -5.45 2.96
C PRO A 227 -13.44 -5.36 4.30
N LEU A 228 -13.40 -4.19 4.97
CA LEU A 228 -14.10 -3.99 6.24
C LEU A 228 -15.64 -3.97 6.04
N PRO A 229 -16.19 -3.19 5.10
CA PRO A 229 -17.58 -3.29 4.70
C PRO A 229 -18.05 -4.71 4.38
N ILE A 230 -17.27 -5.48 3.63
CA ILE A 230 -17.62 -6.88 3.29
C ILE A 230 -17.70 -7.74 4.55
N SER A 231 -16.74 -7.60 5.45
CA SER A 231 -16.72 -8.30 6.75
C SER A 231 -17.96 -7.99 7.59
N LEU A 232 -18.35 -6.72 7.67
CA LEU A 232 -19.54 -6.29 8.40
C LEU A 232 -20.83 -6.79 7.75
N LYS A 233 -20.95 -6.64 6.42
CA LYS A 233 -22.14 -7.05 5.65
C LYS A 233 -22.38 -8.56 5.71
N LEU A 234 -21.33 -9.37 5.67
CA LEU A 234 -21.43 -10.84 5.72
C LEU A 234 -21.40 -11.39 7.15
N GLY A 235 -21.14 -10.57 8.17
CA GLY A 235 -21.00 -11.04 9.55
C GLY A 235 -19.81 -11.99 9.78
N ILE A 236 -18.75 -11.91 8.95
CA ILE A 236 -17.57 -12.77 9.03
C ILE A 236 -16.32 -12.01 9.52
N PRO A 237 -15.31 -12.67 10.11
CA PRO A 237 -14.11 -12.00 10.59
C PRO A 237 -13.34 -11.25 9.48
N PHE A 238 -12.85 -10.05 9.79
CA PHE A 238 -12.05 -9.23 8.86
C PHE A 238 -10.81 -9.97 8.33
N SER A 239 -10.17 -10.80 9.17
CA SER A 239 -9.03 -11.62 8.76
C SER A 239 -9.41 -12.59 7.64
N THR A 240 -10.60 -13.20 7.70
CA THR A 240 -11.10 -14.13 6.68
C THR A 240 -11.26 -13.44 5.33
N VAL A 241 -11.79 -12.21 5.32
CA VAL A 241 -11.90 -11.40 4.10
C VAL A 241 -10.52 -11.08 3.52
N MET A 242 -9.60 -10.62 4.37
CA MET A 242 -8.24 -10.27 3.95
C MET A 242 -7.46 -11.48 3.43
N ASP A 243 -7.57 -12.63 4.09
CA ASP A 243 -6.91 -13.86 3.66
C ASP A 243 -7.46 -14.34 2.32
N THR A 244 -8.77 -14.21 2.10
CA THR A 244 -9.39 -14.53 0.81
C THR A 244 -8.86 -13.63 -0.30
N LEU A 245 -8.86 -12.31 -0.08
CA LEU A 245 -8.46 -11.33 -1.10
C LEU A 245 -6.96 -11.36 -1.42
N ASN A 246 -6.12 -11.67 -0.44
CA ASN A 246 -4.67 -11.75 -0.64
C ASN A 246 -4.22 -13.03 -1.35
N ASN A 247 -5.01 -14.10 -1.27
CA ASN A 247 -4.68 -15.43 -1.81
C ASN A 247 -5.53 -15.81 -3.02
N ILE A 248 -6.15 -14.84 -3.72
CA ILE A 248 -6.98 -15.11 -4.90
C ILE A 248 -6.14 -15.77 -6.00
N PRO A 249 -6.49 -16.99 -6.43
CA PRO A 249 -5.81 -17.64 -7.54
C PRO A 249 -6.06 -16.89 -8.87
N PRO A 250 -5.07 -16.90 -9.79
CA PRO A 250 -5.29 -16.37 -11.13
C PRO A 250 -6.36 -17.19 -11.85
N ILE A 251 -7.11 -16.55 -12.76
CA ILE A 251 -8.15 -17.20 -13.56
C ILE A 251 -7.52 -18.37 -14.33
N SER A 252 -8.06 -19.57 -14.16
CA SER A 252 -7.57 -20.75 -14.85
C SER A 252 -7.92 -20.64 -16.35
N GLY A 253 -6.90 -20.57 -17.20
CA GLY A 253 -7.06 -20.40 -18.65
C GLY A 253 -7.56 -21.65 -19.40
N LYS A 254 -8.10 -22.65 -18.71
CA LYS A 254 -8.65 -23.86 -19.32
C LYS A 254 -10.16 -23.71 -19.52
N GLY A 255 -10.59 -23.14 -20.65
CA GLY A 255 -11.99 -23.35 -21.06
C GLY A 255 -12.61 -22.41 -22.07
N ILE A 256 -12.07 -21.23 -22.38
CA ILE A 256 -12.74 -20.33 -23.35
C ILE A 256 -12.03 -20.40 -24.71
N ARG A 257 -12.38 -21.43 -25.48
CA ARG A 257 -12.21 -21.41 -26.94
C ARG A 257 -13.47 -20.79 -27.55
N SER A 258 -13.26 -19.62 -28.16
CA SER A 258 -13.91 -19.03 -29.33
C SER A 258 -15.42 -19.27 -29.49
N ASP A 259 -16.19 -18.18 -29.44
CA ASP A 259 -16.88 -17.64 -30.63
C ASP A 259 -17.60 -16.34 -30.24
N ILE A 260 -17.04 -15.19 -30.64
CA ILE A 260 -17.74 -13.96 -31.06
C ILE A 260 -16.69 -13.06 -31.75
N GLY A 261 -16.84 -12.96 -33.07
CA GLY A 261 -16.51 -11.79 -33.90
C GLY A 261 -15.16 -11.10 -33.72
N LYS A 262 -14.14 -11.56 -34.46
CA LYS A 262 -13.16 -10.63 -35.04
C LYS A 262 -13.91 -9.75 -36.03
N ASP A 263 -14.04 -8.45 -35.76
CA ASP A 263 -14.00 -7.36 -36.74
C ASP A 263 -14.31 -6.01 -36.06
N ALA A 264 -13.24 -5.29 -35.71
CA ALA A 264 -13.19 -3.82 -35.73
C ALA A 264 -11.76 -3.38 -35.40
N LYS A 265 -10.99 -3.00 -36.42
CA LYS A 265 -9.75 -2.25 -36.24
C LYS A 265 -10.11 -0.83 -35.76
N PRO A 266 -9.44 -0.26 -34.74
CA PRO A 266 -9.50 1.17 -34.52
C PRO A 266 -8.64 1.89 -35.55
N ASP A 267 -9.29 2.77 -36.31
CA ASP A 267 -8.68 3.72 -37.25
C ASP A 267 -7.85 4.75 -36.47
N MET A 268 -6.53 4.71 -36.62
CA MET A 268 -5.60 5.71 -36.10
C MET A 268 -5.51 6.88 -37.08
N GLY A 269 -6.47 7.80 -36.99
CA GLY A 269 -6.40 9.11 -37.62
C GLY A 269 -5.53 10.07 -36.81
N HIS A 270 -4.27 10.21 -37.25
CA HIS A 270 -3.42 11.38 -36.95
C HIS A 270 -4.16 12.68 -37.26
N ARG A 271 -4.07 13.67 -36.35
CA ARG A 271 -4.07 15.08 -36.72
C ARG A 271 -3.33 15.91 -35.68
N ASP A 272 -2.07 16.19 -36.02
CA ASP A 272 -1.33 17.36 -35.58
C ASP A 272 -2.11 18.62 -35.99
N ILE A 273 -2.26 19.59 -35.07
CA ILE A 273 -2.39 21.00 -35.42
C ILE A 273 -1.55 21.80 -34.42
N LEU A 274 -0.32 22.09 -34.84
CA LEU A 274 0.39 23.32 -34.51
C LEU A 274 -0.23 24.46 -35.34
N GLY A 275 -0.33 25.65 -34.75
CA GLY A 275 -0.70 26.86 -35.48
C GLY A 275 -0.95 28.03 -34.56
N ASP A 276 0.13 28.75 -34.23
CA ASP A 276 0.09 30.16 -33.85
C ASP A 276 -0.76 30.96 -34.83
N GLU A 277 -1.53 31.95 -34.35
CA GLU A 277 -1.52 33.27 -34.97
C GLU A 277 -2.07 34.36 -34.03
N LYS A 278 -1.33 35.47 -34.07
CA LYS A 278 -1.59 36.76 -33.43
C LYS A 278 -2.90 37.38 -33.96
N VAL A 279 -3.68 38.01 -33.08
CA VAL A 279 -3.96 39.47 -33.00
C VAL A 279 -4.53 39.75 -31.61
#